data_AF-A0A1F7YHU5-F1
#
_entry.id   AF-A0A1F7YHU5-F1
#
_cell.length_a   1.000
_cell.length_b   1.000
_cell.length_c   1.000
_cell.angle_alpha   90.00
_cell.angle_beta   90.00
_cell.angle_gamma   90.00
#
_symmetry.space_group_name_H-M   'P 1'
#
loop_
_entity.id
_entity.type
_entity.pdbx_description
1 polymer ?
#
loop_
_entity_poly.entity_id
_entity_poly.type
_entity_poly.pdbx_seq_one_letter_code
_entity_poly.pdbx_strand_id
1 'polypeptide(L)'
;MNKFIKVSLLTAAMTGMLLNPVAAFAQTDVSVTPGVESSIRNCTVLQKRIEERVIRYRKNRDDYQARYQRIVDRSQRLVDMLKEKGYDPTLVAKLETDLKTLRDKIADFSSDADAAFKKLEEANDYNCGTSEGQFKTLLAEAKELFKVVRADASAIKDYINNTIKPDIKALKDSRPTPTLSEPEAL
;
A
#
# COMPACT_ATOMS: atom_id res chain seq x y z
N MET A 1 -42.63 -13.22 -21.77
CA MET A 1 -43.35 -12.05 -22.33
C MET A 1 -44.85 -12.26 -22.15
N ASN A 2 -45.48 -11.48 -21.27
CA ASN A 2 -46.93 -11.20 -21.17
C ASN A 2 -47.17 -10.58 -19.79
N LYS A 3 -47.94 -9.50 -19.57
CA LYS A 3 -48.56 -8.48 -20.40
C LYS A 3 -48.85 -7.34 -19.41
N PHE A 4 -48.52 -6.10 -19.78
CA PHE A 4 -49.09 -4.91 -19.14
C PHE A 4 -50.59 -4.84 -19.44
N ILE A 5 -51.44 -4.61 -18.44
CA ILE A 5 -52.72 -3.92 -18.62
C ILE A 5 -52.85 -2.87 -17.52
N LYS A 6 -53.09 -1.65 -17.99
CA LYS A 6 -53.24 -0.40 -17.26
C LYS A 6 -54.73 -0.14 -16.95
N VAL A 7 -54.94 0.69 -15.91
CA VAL A 7 -56.04 1.66 -15.72
C VAL A 7 -57.38 1.13 -15.20
N SER A 8 -57.78 1.59 -13.99
CA SER A 8 -58.90 2.55 -13.85
C SER A 8 -58.99 3.11 -12.43
N LEU A 9 -58.89 4.43 -12.33
CA LEU A 9 -59.36 5.23 -11.20
C LEU A 9 -60.89 5.28 -11.25
N LEU A 10 -61.54 5.07 -10.10
CA LEU A 10 -62.88 5.59 -9.83
C LEU A 10 -63.01 5.82 -8.32
N THR A 11 -63.11 7.09 -7.96
CA THR A 11 -63.34 7.64 -6.63
C THR A 11 -64.83 7.79 -6.33
N ALA A 12 -65.16 7.71 -5.04
CA ALA A 12 -66.33 8.21 -4.29
C ALA A 12 -67.23 7.09 -3.73
N ALA A 13 -67.78 7.13 -2.53
CA ALA A 13 -67.51 7.85 -1.28
C ALA A 13 -68.44 7.23 -0.22
N MET A 14 -68.07 7.39 1.05
CA MET A 14 -68.90 7.35 2.26
C MET A 14 -69.23 6.02 2.97
N THR A 15 -68.83 6.06 4.25
CA THR A 15 -69.50 5.56 5.46
C THR A 15 -69.50 4.06 5.72
N GLY A 16 -68.49 3.64 6.49
CA GLY A 16 -68.48 2.41 7.26
C GLY A 16 -67.45 2.53 8.37
N MET A 17 -67.84 3.19 9.47
CA MET A 17 -67.08 3.25 10.71
C MET A 17 -67.08 1.84 11.32
N LEU A 18 -66.12 1.01 10.92
CA LEU A 18 -65.83 -0.27 11.56
C LEU A 18 -64.38 -0.22 12.05
N LEU A 19 -64.28 -0.14 13.38
CA LEU A 19 -63.08 -0.33 14.17
C LEU A 19 -62.44 -1.68 13.80
N ASN A 20 -61.46 -1.66 12.91
CA ASN A 20 -60.46 -2.71 12.85
C ASN A 20 -59.21 -2.20 13.58
N PRO A 21 -58.70 -2.96 14.57
CA PRO A 21 -57.47 -2.57 15.23
C PRO A 21 -56.37 -2.57 14.18
N VAL A 22 -55.77 -1.39 13.98
CA VAL A 22 -54.44 -1.31 13.37
C VAL A 22 -53.60 -2.25 14.23
N ALA A 23 -53.15 -3.36 13.65
CA ALA A 23 -52.02 -4.08 14.19
C ALA A 23 -50.88 -3.08 14.14
N ALA A 24 -50.72 -2.33 15.24
CA ALA A 24 -49.50 -1.65 15.57
C ALA A 24 -48.45 -2.75 15.53
N PHE A 25 -47.69 -2.80 14.45
CA PHE A 25 -46.38 -3.39 14.50
C PHE A 25 -45.68 -2.62 15.61
N ALA A 26 -45.67 -3.22 16.79
CA ALA A 26 -44.89 -2.75 17.91
C ALA A 26 -43.48 -2.53 17.36
N GLN A 27 -43.06 -1.28 17.32
CA GLN A 27 -41.66 -0.96 17.23
C GLN A 27 -41.06 -1.62 18.47
N THR A 28 -40.49 -2.81 18.30
CA THR A 28 -39.59 -3.36 19.29
C THR A 28 -38.40 -2.43 19.30
N ASP A 29 -38.46 -1.41 20.14
CA ASP A 29 -37.28 -0.70 20.61
C ASP A 29 -36.41 -1.77 21.27
N VAL A 30 -35.47 -2.31 20.51
CA VAL A 30 -34.40 -3.13 21.04
C VAL A 30 -33.62 -2.20 21.96
N SER A 31 -33.95 -2.27 23.26
CA SER A 31 -33.19 -1.60 24.31
C SER A 31 -31.81 -2.26 24.36
N VAL A 32 -30.87 -1.66 23.62
CA VAL A 32 -29.47 -2.03 23.66
C VAL A 32 -29.00 -1.83 25.09
N THR A 33 -28.67 -2.91 25.78
CA THR A 33 -28.18 -2.81 27.16
C THR A 33 -26.87 -2.03 27.18
N PRO A 34 -26.58 -1.24 28.24
CA PRO A 34 -25.38 -0.39 28.30
C PRO A 34 -24.05 -1.12 28.03
N GLY A 35 -23.98 -2.43 28.31
CA GLY A 35 -22.83 -3.28 28.00
C GLY A 35 -22.61 -3.51 26.50
N VAL A 36 -23.68 -3.64 25.72
CA VAL A 36 -23.62 -3.80 24.26
C VAL A 36 -23.23 -2.49 23.60
N GLU A 37 -23.73 -1.35 24.09
CA GLU A 37 -23.35 -0.02 23.58
C GLU A 37 -21.85 0.29 23.82
N SER A 38 -21.33 -0.07 25.00
CA SER A 38 -19.90 0.04 25.33
C SER A 38 -19.03 -0.86 24.43
N SER A 39 -19.47 -2.11 24.19
CA SER A 39 -18.77 -3.06 23.30
C SER A 39 -18.71 -2.56 21.85
N ILE A 40 -19.84 -2.06 21.32
CA ILE A 40 -19.91 -1.46 19.97
C ILE A 40 -18.98 -0.24 19.87
N ARG A 41 -19.03 0.67 20.85
CA ARG A 41 -18.19 1.88 20.89
C ARG A 41 -16.70 1.56 20.92
N ASN A 42 -16.30 0.60 21.75
CA ASN A 42 -14.91 0.14 21.83
C ASN A 42 -14.44 -0.46 20.51
N CYS A 43 -15.35 -1.14 19.80
CA CYS A 43 -15.02 -1.68 18.50
C CYS A 43 -14.85 -0.62 17.42
N THR A 44 -15.76 0.36 17.31
CA THR A 44 -15.62 1.45 16.35
C THR A 44 -14.33 2.25 16.56
N VAL A 45 -13.91 2.42 17.82
CA VAL A 45 -12.62 3.04 18.17
C VAL A 45 -11.44 2.20 17.68
N LEU A 46 -11.48 0.88 17.87
CA LEU A 46 -10.43 -0.02 17.37
C LEU A 46 -10.36 0.00 15.84
N GLN A 47 -11.51 -0.06 15.17
CA GLN A 47 -11.61 -0.02 13.72
C GLN A 47 -10.96 1.24 13.16
N LYS A 48 -11.33 2.40 13.70
CA LYS A 48 -10.73 3.68 13.33
C LYS A 48 -9.22 3.70 13.56
N ARG A 49 -8.74 3.14 14.67
CA ARG A 49 -7.29 3.08 14.96
C ARG A 49 -6.53 2.22 13.95
N ILE A 50 -7.13 1.12 13.48
CA ILE A 50 -6.56 0.25 12.45
C ILE A 50 -6.53 1.01 11.11
N GLU A 51 -7.63 1.63 10.71
CA GLU A 51 -7.72 2.45 9.49
C GLU A 51 -6.68 3.58 9.48
N GLU A 52 -6.58 4.37 10.56
CA GLU A 52 -5.57 5.42 10.70
C GLU A 52 -4.14 4.87 10.61
N ARG A 53 -3.91 3.65 11.12
CA ARG A 53 -2.60 3.01 11.06
C ARG A 53 -2.27 2.54 9.64
N VAL A 54 -3.22 1.96 8.92
CA VAL A 54 -3.09 1.62 7.50
C VAL A 54 -2.76 2.87 6.69
N ILE A 55 -3.50 3.96 6.86
CA ILE A 55 -3.25 5.25 6.17
C ILE A 55 -1.83 5.75 6.42
N ARG A 56 -1.40 5.79 7.69
CA ARG A 56 -0.03 6.22 8.04
C ARG A 56 1.03 5.32 7.41
N TYR A 57 0.81 4.01 7.40
CA TYR A 57 1.79 3.09 6.83
C TYR A 57 1.86 3.19 5.31
N ARG A 58 0.74 3.35 4.61
CA ARG A 58 0.70 3.61 3.16
C ARG A 58 1.48 4.87 2.83
N LYS A 59 1.20 5.98 3.53
CA LYS A 59 1.95 7.22 3.37
C LYS A 59 3.46 7.02 3.59
N ASN A 60 3.84 6.31 4.64
CA ASN A 60 5.25 6.06 4.92
C ASN A 60 5.90 5.22 3.81
N ARG A 61 5.23 4.17 3.31
CA ARG A 61 5.70 3.37 2.16
C ARG A 61 5.95 4.27 0.96
N ASP A 62 4.98 5.11 0.60
CA ASP A 62 5.08 6.01 -0.54
C ASP A 62 6.27 6.98 -0.38
N ASP A 63 6.46 7.53 0.84
CA ASP A 63 7.59 8.40 1.16
C ASP A 63 8.95 7.67 1.01
N TYR A 64 9.05 6.43 1.47
CA TYR A 64 10.26 5.60 1.32
C TYR A 64 10.52 5.28 -0.15
N GLN A 65 9.51 4.79 -0.88
CA GLN A 65 9.61 4.47 -2.30
C GLN A 65 10.05 5.69 -3.11
N ALA A 66 9.45 6.86 -2.87
CA ALA A 66 9.84 8.10 -3.55
C ALA A 66 11.30 8.51 -3.24
N ARG A 67 11.77 8.30 -2.00
CA ARG A 67 13.18 8.55 -1.64
C ARG A 67 14.12 7.61 -2.39
N TYR A 68 13.80 6.32 -2.44
CA TYR A 68 14.64 5.33 -3.13
C TYR A 68 14.65 5.57 -4.64
N GLN A 69 13.50 5.90 -5.24
CA GLN A 69 13.43 6.22 -6.66
C GLN A 69 14.29 7.43 -7.02
N ARG A 70 14.29 8.49 -6.19
CA ARG A 70 15.18 9.65 -6.40
C ARG A 70 16.67 9.28 -6.38
N ILE A 71 17.06 8.29 -5.57
CA ILE A 71 18.43 7.78 -5.54
C ILE A 71 18.74 7.07 -6.85
N VAL A 72 17.85 6.17 -7.30
CA VAL A 72 17.98 5.46 -8.58
C VAL A 72 18.11 6.45 -9.74
N ASP A 73 17.20 7.43 -9.83
CA ASP A 73 17.19 8.40 -10.93
C ASP A 73 18.45 9.26 -10.96
N ARG A 74 18.93 9.69 -9.78
CA ARG A 74 20.16 10.48 -9.68
C ARG A 74 21.38 9.67 -10.09
N SER A 75 21.44 8.41 -9.68
CA SER A 75 22.53 7.50 -10.05
C SER A 75 22.48 7.13 -11.52
N GLN A 76 21.29 6.99 -12.12
CA GLN A 76 21.15 6.76 -13.56
C GLN A 76 21.66 7.97 -14.37
N ARG A 77 21.28 9.19 -13.99
CA ARG A 77 21.82 10.40 -14.65
C ARG A 77 23.35 10.49 -14.53
N LEU A 78 23.91 10.00 -13.43
CA LEU A 78 25.37 9.91 -13.28
C LEU A 78 25.96 8.90 -14.27
N VAL A 79 25.38 7.69 -14.38
CA VAL A 79 25.77 6.69 -15.38
C VAL A 79 25.78 7.29 -16.79
N ASP A 80 24.70 7.97 -17.18
CA ASP A 80 24.55 8.53 -18.52
C ASP A 80 25.66 9.55 -18.81
N MET A 81 25.90 10.48 -17.88
CA MET A 81 26.99 11.46 -17.99
C MET A 81 28.38 10.81 -18.02
N LEU A 82 28.60 9.73 -17.28
CA LEU A 82 29.88 9.02 -17.25
C LEU A 82 30.16 8.31 -18.58
N LYS A 83 29.13 7.74 -19.22
CA LYS A 83 29.22 7.16 -20.56
C LYS A 83 29.63 8.21 -21.59
N GLU A 84 28.95 9.36 -21.58
CA GLU A 84 29.25 10.48 -22.49
C GLU A 84 30.70 10.98 -22.35
N LYS A 85 31.24 10.95 -21.12
CA LYS A 85 32.60 11.39 -20.82
C LYS A 85 33.67 10.32 -21.03
N GLY A 86 33.32 9.12 -21.51
CA GLY A 86 34.28 8.05 -21.76
C GLY A 86 34.92 7.47 -20.49
N TYR A 87 34.18 7.41 -19.38
CA TYR A 87 34.63 6.65 -18.20
C TYR A 87 34.68 5.15 -18.50
N ASP A 88 35.45 4.43 -17.68
CA ASP A 88 35.62 2.97 -17.81
C ASP A 88 34.26 2.25 -17.98
N PRO A 89 34.02 1.63 -19.15
CA PRO A 89 32.73 1.00 -19.46
C PRO A 89 32.41 -0.16 -18.52
N THR A 90 33.42 -0.79 -17.91
CA THR A 90 33.25 -1.90 -16.97
C THR A 90 32.67 -1.42 -15.65
N LEU A 91 33.20 -0.32 -15.11
CA LEU A 91 32.70 0.29 -13.86
C LEU A 91 31.31 0.88 -14.05
N VAL A 92 31.06 1.47 -15.21
CA VAL A 92 29.75 2.01 -15.57
C VAL A 92 28.72 0.87 -15.67
N ALA A 93 29.02 -0.20 -16.40
CA ALA A 93 28.14 -1.37 -16.53
C ALA A 93 27.85 -2.05 -15.18
N LYS A 94 28.84 -2.07 -14.28
CA LYS A 94 28.65 -2.54 -12.91
C LYS A 94 27.58 -1.71 -12.19
N LEU A 95 27.74 -0.37 -12.17
CA LEU A 95 26.79 0.52 -11.52
C LEU A 95 25.37 0.37 -12.11
N GLU A 96 25.23 0.18 -13.43
CA GLU A 96 23.93 -0.08 -14.06
C GLU A 96 23.27 -1.37 -13.56
N THR A 97 24.05 -2.44 -13.45
CA THR A 97 23.60 -3.73 -12.92
C THR A 97 23.16 -3.61 -11.47
N ASP A 98 23.93 -2.89 -10.66
CA ASP A 98 23.59 -2.66 -9.26
C ASP A 98 22.34 -1.77 -9.13
N LEU A 99 22.14 -0.78 -10.01
CA LEU A 99 20.91 0.01 -10.04
C LEU A 99 19.69 -0.82 -10.45
N LYS A 100 19.83 -1.81 -11.33
CA LYS A 100 18.74 -2.77 -11.60
C LYS A 100 18.40 -3.57 -10.34
N THR A 101 19.40 -4.10 -9.66
CA THR A 101 19.20 -4.85 -8.40
C THR A 101 18.54 -4.00 -7.32
N LEU A 102 18.92 -2.72 -7.22
CA LEU A 102 18.27 -1.78 -6.30
C LEU A 102 16.78 -1.57 -6.66
N ARG A 103 16.43 -1.44 -7.94
CA ARG A 103 15.03 -1.34 -8.38
C ARG A 103 14.23 -2.58 -8.01
N ASP A 104 14.80 -3.76 -8.21
CA ASP A 104 14.15 -5.04 -7.87
C ASP A 104 13.86 -5.09 -6.35
N LYS A 105 14.83 -4.72 -5.49
CA LYS A 105 14.62 -4.62 -4.03
C LYS A 105 13.55 -3.60 -3.62
N ILE A 106 13.45 -2.47 -4.32
CA ILE A 106 12.41 -1.45 -4.05
C ILE A 106 11.02 -1.99 -4.43
N ALA A 107 10.93 -2.77 -5.51
CA ALA A 107 9.69 -3.40 -5.92
C ALA A 107 9.22 -4.45 -4.89
N ASP A 108 10.14 -5.29 -4.40
CA ASP A 108 9.86 -6.27 -3.35
C ASP A 108 9.32 -5.58 -2.08
N PHE A 109 10.03 -4.56 -1.58
CA PHE A 109 9.58 -3.75 -0.43
C PHE A 109 8.16 -3.20 -0.62
N SER A 110 7.84 -2.69 -1.82
CA SER A 110 6.52 -2.15 -2.11
C SER A 110 5.44 -3.23 -2.10
N SER A 111 5.73 -4.39 -2.73
CA SER A 111 4.82 -5.53 -2.78
C SER A 111 4.52 -6.07 -1.38
N ASP A 112 5.55 -6.28 -0.57
CA ASP A 112 5.42 -6.82 0.79
C ASP A 112 4.72 -5.85 1.73
N ALA A 113 4.92 -4.54 1.54
CA ALA A 113 4.19 -3.51 2.26
C ALA A 113 2.69 -3.54 1.93
N ASP A 114 2.34 -3.64 0.64
CA ASP A 114 0.94 -3.73 0.23
C ASP A 114 0.28 -5.02 0.74
N ALA A 115 1.00 -6.14 0.76
CA ALA A 115 0.53 -7.39 1.35
C ALA A 115 0.26 -7.24 2.87
N ALA A 116 1.16 -6.59 3.60
CA ALA A 116 0.99 -6.32 5.04
C ALA A 116 -0.22 -5.42 5.31
N PHE A 117 -0.44 -4.40 4.49
CA PHE A 117 -1.59 -3.49 4.61
C PHE A 117 -2.90 -4.22 4.35
N LYS A 118 -2.96 -5.01 3.28
CA LYS A 118 -4.12 -5.81 2.95
C LYS A 118 -4.50 -6.75 4.09
N LYS A 119 -3.52 -7.40 4.72
CA LYS A 119 -3.78 -8.27 5.87
C LYS A 119 -4.31 -7.53 7.10
N LEU A 120 -3.84 -6.31 7.31
CA LEU A 120 -4.35 -5.47 8.40
C LEU A 120 -5.76 -4.93 8.12
N GLU A 121 -6.08 -4.63 6.85
CA GLU A 121 -7.43 -4.29 6.39
C GLU A 121 -8.37 -5.49 6.53
N GLU A 122 -7.97 -6.68 6.05
CA GLU A 122 -8.72 -7.93 6.24
C GLU A 122 -8.98 -8.22 7.72
N ALA A 123 -7.98 -8.01 8.60
CA ALA A 123 -8.18 -8.16 10.03
C ALA A 123 -9.26 -7.19 10.55
N ASN A 124 -9.29 -5.96 10.05
CA ASN A 124 -10.23 -4.94 10.48
C ASN A 124 -11.70 -5.37 10.29
N ASP A 125 -12.00 -6.13 9.23
CA ASP A 125 -13.34 -6.61 8.91
C ASP A 125 -13.92 -7.57 9.98
N TYR A 126 -13.06 -8.22 10.78
CA TYR A 126 -13.47 -9.16 11.82
C TYR A 126 -13.44 -8.58 13.24
N ASN A 127 -13.08 -7.30 13.41
CA ASN A 127 -12.80 -6.74 14.73
C ASN A 127 -14.07 -6.51 15.60
N CYS A 128 -15.26 -6.38 14.99
CA CYS A 128 -16.52 -6.04 15.65
C CYS A 128 -17.55 -7.18 15.75
N GLY A 129 -17.12 -8.43 15.57
CA GLY A 129 -18.04 -9.58 15.54
C GLY A 129 -17.63 -10.71 16.49
N THR A 130 -18.31 -11.86 16.35
CA THR A 130 -18.00 -13.10 17.08
C THR A 130 -16.75 -13.83 16.54
N SER A 131 -16.06 -13.24 15.57
CA SER A 131 -14.92 -13.83 14.84
C SER A 131 -13.56 -13.40 15.43
N GLU A 132 -13.45 -13.35 16.76
CA GLU A 132 -12.22 -12.91 17.46
C GLU A 132 -11.00 -13.78 17.08
N GLY A 133 -11.22 -15.07 16.79
CA GLY A 133 -10.18 -15.98 16.32
C GLY A 133 -9.58 -15.54 14.98
N GLN A 134 -10.42 -15.25 13.99
CA GLN A 134 -10.00 -14.78 12.67
C GLN A 134 -9.27 -13.43 12.76
N PHE A 135 -9.77 -12.50 13.58
CA PHE A 135 -9.09 -11.24 13.85
C PHE A 135 -7.66 -11.45 14.35
N LYS A 136 -7.48 -12.31 15.37
CA LYS A 136 -6.16 -12.60 15.95
C LYS A 136 -5.22 -13.25 14.95
N THR A 137 -5.70 -14.19 14.15
CA THR A 137 -4.91 -14.87 13.11
C THR A 137 -4.43 -13.87 12.05
N LEU A 138 -5.32 -13.08 11.45
CA LEU A 138 -4.96 -12.11 10.41
C LEU A 138 -4.03 -11.01 10.95
N LEU A 139 -4.23 -10.59 12.21
CA LEU A 139 -3.33 -9.65 12.86
C LEU A 139 -1.93 -10.24 13.09
N ALA A 140 -1.83 -11.53 13.41
CA ALA A 140 -0.54 -12.21 13.53
C ALA A 140 0.16 -12.32 12.17
N GLU A 141 -0.57 -12.70 11.12
CA GLU A 141 -0.05 -12.72 9.74
C GLU A 141 0.46 -11.33 9.32
N ALA A 142 -0.33 -10.28 9.54
CA ALA A 142 0.08 -8.90 9.25
C ALA A 142 1.37 -8.53 9.99
N LYS A 143 1.52 -8.91 11.27
CA LYS A 143 2.73 -8.64 12.05
C LYS A 143 3.96 -9.31 11.45
N GLU A 144 3.86 -10.55 10.98
CA GLU A 144 4.98 -11.24 10.32
C GLU A 144 5.35 -10.55 9.01
N LEU A 145 4.39 -10.17 8.17
CA LEU A 145 4.65 -9.41 6.94
C LEU A 145 5.33 -8.07 7.24
N PHE A 146 4.92 -7.38 8.30
CA PHE A 146 5.60 -6.15 8.72
C PHE A 146 7.05 -6.37 9.18
N LYS A 147 7.45 -7.58 9.59
CA LYS A 147 8.88 -7.87 9.85
C LYS A 147 9.65 -7.95 8.54
N VAL A 148 9.06 -8.58 7.51
CA VAL A 148 9.63 -8.66 6.15
C VAL A 148 9.83 -7.26 5.58
N VAL A 149 8.79 -6.42 5.61
CA VAL A 149 8.87 -5.01 5.13
C VAL A 149 10.01 -4.22 5.80
N ARG A 150 10.25 -4.44 7.10
CA ARG A 150 11.37 -3.79 7.81
C ARG A 150 12.72 -4.36 7.37
N ALA A 151 12.80 -5.66 7.15
CA ALA A 151 13.99 -6.31 6.63
C ALA A 151 14.33 -5.78 5.23
N ASP A 152 13.35 -5.62 4.34
CA ASP A 152 13.57 -5.07 2.99
C ASP A 152 14.05 -3.63 3.03
N ALA A 153 13.43 -2.80 3.87
CA ALA A 153 13.87 -1.42 4.06
C ALA A 153 15.32 -1.34 4.56
N SER A 154 15.73 -2.25 5.46
CA SER A 154 17.12 -2.39 5.90
C SER A 154 18.02 -2.83 4.75
N ALA A 155 17.62 -3.88 4.02
CA ALA A 155 18.38 -4.44 2.91
C ALA A 155 18.61 -3.40 1.80
N ILE A 156 17.61 -2.57 1.48
CA ILE A 156 17.75 -1.45 0.55
C ILE A 156 18.78 -0.44 1.07
N LYS A 157 18.66 -0.02 2.34
CA LYS A 157 19.61 0.93 2.94
C LYS A 157 21.04 0.39 2.93
N ASP A 158 21.21 -0.87 3.30
CA ASP A 158 22.52 -1.52 3.34
C ASP A 158 23.10 -1.68 1.95
N TYR A 159 22.30 -2.07 0.96
CA TYR A 159 22.73 -2.16 -0.44
C TYR A 159 23.15 -0.80 -1.01
N ILE A 160 22.41 0.27 -0.71
CA ILE A 160 22.80 1.64 -1.09
C ILE A 160 24.16 2.02 -0.47
N ASN A 161 24.36 1.72 0.82
CA ASN A 161 25.56 2.15 1.53
C ASN A 161 26.80 1.31 1.21
N ASN A 162 26.62 0.01 1.00
CA ASN A 162 27.71 -0.96 0.90
C ASN A 162 27.99 -1.40 -0.54
N THR A 163 27.12 -1.06 -1.49
CA THR A 163 27.31 -1.38 -2.92
C THR A 163 27.29 -0.10 -3.76
N ILE A 164 26.14 0.57 -3.84
CA ILE A 164 25.97 1.72 -4.75
C ILE A 164 26.93 2.87 -4.44
N LYS A 165 27.07 3.27 -3.17
CA LYS A 165 27.98 4.36 -2.78
C LYS A 165 29.45 4.04 -3.08
N PRO A 166 29.99 2.87 -2.71
CA PRO A 166 31.33 2.44 -3.12
C PRO A 166 31.54 2.46 -4.63
N ASP A 167 30.59 1.97 -5.43
CA ASP A 167 30.73 1.96 -6.89
C ASP A 167 30.79 3.38 -7.48
N ILE A 168 29.92 4.26 -7.01
CA ILE A 168 29.96 5.68 -7.37
C ILE A 168 31.29 6.32 -6.94
N LYS A 169 31.84 5.94 -5.79
CA LYS A 169 33.15 6.45 -5.35
C LYS A 169 34.27 5.95 -6.26
N ALA A 170 34.30 4.65 -6.58
CA ALA A 170 35.29 4.08 -7.50
C ALA A 170 35.26 4.76 -8.87
N LEU A 171 34.07 5.06 -9.40
CA LEU A 171 33.87 5.82 -10.64
C LEU A 171 34.34 7.28 -10.56
N LYS A 172 34.24 7.92 -9.38
CA LYS A 172 34.75 9.29 -9.20
C LYS A 172 36.26 9.35 -9.06
N ASP A 173 36.85 8.31 -8.46
CA ASP A 173 38.29 8.20 -8.28
C ASP A 173 38.99 7.75 -9.58
N SER A 174 38.24 7.16 -10.52
CA SER A 174 38.77 6.83 -11.85
C SER A 174 38.85 8.07 -12.76
N ARG A 175 39.80 8.04 -13.70
CA ARG A 175 39.90 9.04 -14.76
C ARG A 175 39.12 8.56 -15.99
N PRO A 176 38.61 9.48 -16.83
CA PRO A 176 38.14 9.12 -18.16
C PRO A 176 39.21 8.31 -18.89
N THR A 177 38.82 7.23 -19.56
CA THR A 177 39.73 6.50 -20.43
C THR A 177 40.02 7.38 -21.64
N PRO A 178 41.28 7.77 -21.91
CA PRO A 178 41.57 8.57 -23.09
C PRO A 178 41.12 7.80 -24.33
N THR A 179 40.27 8.43 -25.14
CA THR A 179 39.85 7.89 -26.44
C THR A 179 41.09 7.81 -27.34
N LEU A 180 41.54 6.59 -27.64
CA LEU A 180 42.61 6.36 -28.61
C LEU A 180 42.10 6.67 -30.03
N SER A 181 42.19 7.93 -30.46
CA SER A 181 42.23 8.40 -31.86
C SER A 181 42.25 9.94 -31.84
N GLU A 182 43.35 10.60 -32.20
CA GLU A 182 43.77 10.77 -33.60
C GLU A 182 45.27 10.48 -33.78
N PRO A 183 45.70 9.68 -34.77
CA PRO A 183 47.09 9.68 -35.19
C PRO A 183 47.41 11.07 -35.76
N GLU A 184 48.41 11.75 -35.21
CA GLU A 184 48.99 12.94 -35.83
C GLU A 184 49.38 12.56 -37.27
N ALA A 185 48.65 13.12 -38.24
CA ALA A 185 49.01 13.01 -39.64
C ALA A 185 50.36 13.73 -39.83
N LEU A 186 51.38 12.93 -40.17
CA LEU A 186 52.71 13.39 -40.60
C LEU A 186 52.64 14.22 -41.87
#